data_AF-A0A6I6JU80-F1
#
_entry.id   AF-A0A6I6JU80-F1
#
_cell.length_a   1.000
_cell.length_b   1.000
_cell.length_c   1.000
_cell.angle_alpha   90.00
_cell.angle_beta   90.00
_cell.angle_gamma   90.00
#
_symmetry.space_group_name_H-M   'P 1'
#
loop_
_entity.id
_entity.type
_entity.pdbx_description
1 polymer ?
#
loop_
_entity_poly.entity_id
_entity_poly.type
_entity_poly.pdbx_seq_one_letter_code
_entity_poly.pdbx_strand_id
1 'polypeptide(L)' 'MGQYAAFGDHASLEEQVKSLADEELLDFWEETQQVAKMLDEEEQPGIEYNPEYERVILQELQFRTSFKGQF' A
#
# COMPACT_ATOMS: atom_id res chain seq x y z
N MET A 1 -12.36 -17.24 5.95
CA MET A 1 -12.73 -16.84 4.58
C MET A 1 -12.59 -15.32 4.55
N GLY A 2 -11.41 -14.81 4.19
CA GLY A 2 -11.18 -13.38 4.08
C GLY A 2 -12.11 -12.83 3.00
N GLN A 3 -13.09 -12.05 3.41
CA GLN A 3 -13.95 -11.35 2.47
C GLN A 3 -13.09 -10.23 1.91
N TYR A 4 -12.60 -10.38 0.68
CA TYR A 4 -12.19 -9.23 -0.12
C TYR A 4 -13.36 -8.27 -0.08
N ALA A 5 -13.21 -7.15 0.62
CA ALA A 5 -14.25 -6.15 0.72
C ALA A 5 -14.67 -5.82 -0.71
N ALA A 6 -15.91 -6.17 -1.06
CA ALA A 6 -16.50 -5.67 -2.29
C ALA A 6 -16.47 -4.15 -2.13
N PHE A 7 -15.57 -3.50 -2.88
CA PHE A 7 -15.36 -2.06 -2.93
C PHE A 7 -16.70 -1.37 -3.23
N GLY A 8 -17.48 -1.15 -2.18
CA GLY A 8 -18.90 -0.80 -2.26
C GLY A 8 -19.15 0.66 -2.58
N ASP A 9 -18.11 1.48 -2.56
CA ASP A 9 -18.09 2.83 -3.10
C ASP A 9 -16.65 3.06 -3.61
N HIS A 10 -16.50 3.51 -4.86
CA HIS A 10 -15.22 3.70 -5.54
C HIS A 10 -14.39 4.85 -4.92
N ALA A 11 -13.95 4.70 -3.67
CA ALA A 11 -12.93 5.55 -3.10
C ALA A 11 -11.64 5.36 -3.91
N SER A 12 -11.02 6.46 -4.32
CA SER A 12 -9.72 6.43 -5.00
C SER A 12 -8.70 5.68 -4.14
N LEU A 13 -7.66 5.13 -4.78
CA LEU A 13 -6.57 4.47 -4.06
C LEU A 13 -5.99 5.37 -2.94
N GLU A 14 -5.89 6.67 -3.21
CA GLU A 14 -5.46 7.67 -2.24
C GLU A 14 -6.40 7.77 -1.03
N GLU A 15 -7.72 7.72 -1.24
CA GLU A 15 -8.70 7.73 -0.15
C GLU A 15 -8.65 6.43 0.67
N GLN A 16 -8.44 5.29 0.02
CA GLN A 16 -8.28 4.02 0.70
C GLN A 16 -7.02 4.02 1.59
N VAL A 17 -5.88 4.45 1.04
CA VAL A 17 -4.61 4.55 1.78
C VAL A 17 -4.71 5.55 2.95
N LYS A 18 -5.40 6.68 2.77
CA LYS A 18 -5.64 7.65 3.84
C LYS A 18 -6.57 7.12 4.94
N SER A 19 -7.46 6.19 4.62
CA SER A 19 -8.38 5.59 5.59
C SER A 19 -7.72 4.59 6.53
N LEU A 20 -6.54 4.06 6.18
CA LEU A 20 -5.79 3.09 7.00
C LEU A 20 -5.20 3.76 8.25
N ALA A 21 -5.23 3.06 9.38
CA ALA A 21 -4.47 3.45 10.56
C ALA A 21 -2.95 3.36 10.30
N ASP A 22 -2.14 3.99 11.15
CA ASP A 22 -0.68 4.00 10.97
C ASP A 22 -0.07 2.59 10.95
N GLU A 23 -0.53 1.71 11.85
CA GLU A 23 -0.06 0.32 11.91
C GLU A 23 -0.51 -0.46 10.67
N GLU A 24 -1.78 -0.33 10.28
CA GLU A 24 -2.33 -0.99 9.09
C GLU A 24 -1.62 -0.55 7.79
N LEU A 25 -1.24 0.72 7.69
CA LEU A 25 -0.52 1.26 6.53
C LEU A 25 0.92 0.71 6.47
N LEU A 26 1.57 0.54 7.62
CA LEU A 26 2.92 -0.02 7.70
C LEU A 26 2.93 -1.51 7.36
N ASP A 27 1.97 -2.27 7.90
CA ASP A 27 1.80 -3.69 7.59
C ASP A 27 1.55 -3.88 6.08
N PHE A 28 0.66 -3.06 5.50
CA PHE A 28 0.37 -3.10 4.06
C PHE A 28 1.59 -2.79 3.18
N TRP A 29 2.42 -1.84 3.61
CA TRP A 29 3.68 -1.54 2.94
C TRP A 29 4.65 -2.73 2.99
N GLU A 30 4.82 -3.35 4.15
CA GLU A 30 5.70 -4.52 4.31
C GLU A 30 5.26 -5.69 3.41
N GLU A 31 3.96 -6.00 3.40
CA GLU A 31 3.40 -7.04 2.54
C GLU A 31 3.66 -6.77 1.06
N THR A 32 3.47 -5.52 0.63
CA THR A 32 3.72 -5.10 -0.76
C THR A 32 5.18 -5.31 -1.15
N GLN A 33 6.12 -4.96 -0.26
CA GLN A 33 7.55 -5.17 -0.49
C GLN A 33 7.92 -6.66 -0.51
N GLN A 34 7.29 -7.47 0.34
CA GLN A 34 7.52 -8.91 0.34
C GLN A 34 7.02 -9.55 -0.95
N VAL A 35 5.85 -9.14 -1.45
CA VAL A 35 5.34 -9.59 -2.75
C VAL A 35 6.27 -9.16 -3.88
N ALA A 36 6.69 -7.89 -3.92
CA ALA A 36 7.62 -7.40 -4.95
C ALA A 36 8.91 -8.22 -4.99
N LYS A 37 9.48 -8.52 -3.82
CA LYS A 37 10.68 -9.36 -3.71
C LYS A 37 10.45 -10.78 -4.22
N MET A 38 9.31 -11.40 -3.91
CA MET A 38 8.99 -12.74 -4.41
C MET A 38 8.84 -12.75 -5.94
N LEU A 39 8.25 -11.70 -6.53
CA LEU A 39 8.10 -11.56 -7.97
C LEU A 39 9.46 -11.40 -8.68
N ASP A 40 10.37 -10.63 -8.07
CA ASP A 40 11.74 -10.46 -8.55
C ASP A 40 12.55 -11.77 -8.44
N GLU A 41 12.42 -12.51 -7.32
CA GLU A 41 13.13 -13.77 -7.07
C GLU A 41 12.66 -14.92 -7.99
N GLU A 42 11.38 -14.93 -8.37
CA GLU A 42 10.80 -15.99 -9.20
C GLU A 42 10.91 -15.72 -10.72
N GLU A 43 11.57 -14.62 -11.14
CA GLU A 43 11.61 -14.15 -12.54
C GLU A 43 10.24 -14.36 -13.21
N GLN A 44 9.16 -13.85 -12.61
CA GLN A 44 7.80 -13.96 -13.16
C GLN A 44 7.50 -12.74 -14.06
N PRO A 45 7.87 -12.73 -15.35
CA PRO A 45 7.70 -11.57 -16.25
C PRO A 45 6.24 -11.25 -16.59
N GLY A 46 5.27 -11.90 -15.96
CA GLY A 46 3.84 -11.77 -16.25
C GLY A 46 3.00 -11.11 -15.16
N ILE A 47 3.57 -10.84 -13.97
CA ILE A 47 2.85 -10.14 -12.91
C ILE A 47 3.23 -8.67 -12.98
N GLU A 48 2.31 -7.86 -13.50
CA GLU A 48 2.48 -6.42 -13.62
C GLU A 48 2.33 -5.80 -12.23
N TYR A 49 3.47 -5.60 -11.56
CA TYR A 49 3.53 -4.78 -10.36
C TYR A 49 3.08 -3.36 -10.73
N ASN A 50 1.96 -2.89 -10.18
CA ASN A 50 1.47 -1.55 -10.46
C ASN A 50 2.22 -0.53 -9.57
N PRO A 51 3.11 0.30 -10.15
CA PRO A 51 3.92 1.26 -9.39
C PRO A 51 3.11 2.39 -8.75
N GLU A 52 1.85 2.57 -9.15
CA GLU A 52 0.97 3.60 -8.58
C GLU A 52 0.61 3.29 -7.12
N TYR A 53 0.48 2.01 -6.74
CA TYR A 53 0.21 1.60 -5.36
C TYR A 53 1.34 2.01 -4.42
N GLU A 54 2.57 1.63 -4.75
CA GLU A 54 3.75 2.01 -3.98
C GLU A 54 3.89 3.53 -3.89
N ARG A 55 3.67 4.24 -4.99
CA ARG A 55 3.78 5.70 -4.98
C ARG A 55 2.82 6.32 -3.95
N VAL A 56 1.56 5.90 -3.93
CA VAL A 56 0.55 6.46 -3.02
C VAL A 56 0.84 6.09 -1.56
N ILE A 57 1.25 4.84 -1.29
CA ILE A 57 1.64 4.39 0.06
C ILE A 57 2.83 5.20 0.58
N LEU A 58 3.89 5.34 -0.23
CA LEU A 58 5.08 6.11 0.15
C LEU A 58 4.78 7.60 0.38
N GLN A 59 3.90 8.19 -0.45
CA GLN A 59 3.47 9.57 -0.27
C GLN A 59 2.75 9.77 1.07
N GLU A 60 1.85 8.86 1.44
CA GLU A 60 1.14 8.94 2.72
C GLU A 60 2.07 8.69 3.91
N LEU A 61 2.96 7.69 3.83
CA LEU A 61 3.96 7.41 4.86
C LEU A 61 4.87 8.62 5.11
N GLN A 62 5.35 9.26 4.03
CA GLN A 62 6.16 10.47 4.12
C GLN A 62 5.36 11.64 4.71
N PHE A 63 4.10 11.81 4.30
CA PHE A 63 3.22 12.85 4.83
C PHE A 63 3.04 12.68 6.34
N ARG A 64 2.68 11.48 6.81
CA ARG A 64 2.48 11.17 8.23
C ARG A 64 3.75 11.35 9.03
N THR A 65 4.88 10.81 8.59
CA THR A 65 6.17 10.97 9.31
C THR A 65 6.62 12.44 9.40
N SER A 66 6.40 13.22 8.35
CA SER A 66 6.73 14.66 8.35
C SER A 66 5.80 15.47 9.26
N PHE A 67 4.51 15.14 9.31
CA PHE A 67 3.54 15.81 10.17
C PHE A 67 3.67 15.40 11.65
N LYS A 68 3.98 14.13 11.92
CA LYS A 68 4.11 13.59 13.28
C LYS A 68 5.35 14.13 14.01
N GLY A 69 6.34 14.67 13.27
CA GLY A 69 7.52 15.34 13.83
C GLY A 69 7.28 16.78 14.33
N GLN A 70 6.07 17.34 14.21
CA GLN A 70 5.76 18.72 14.62
C GLN A 70 4.97 18.87 15.94
N PHE A 71 4.68 17.78 16.67
CA PHE A 71 3.98 17.84 17.97
C PHE A 71 4.82 17.29 19.12
#